data_AF-A0A947HC32-F1
#
_entry.id   AF-A0A947HC32-F1
#
_cell.length_a   1.000
_cell.length_b   1.000
_cell.length_c   1.000
_cell.angle_alpha   90.00
_cell.angle_beta   90.00
_cell.angle_gamma   90.00
#
_symmetry.space_group_name_H-M   'P 1'
#
loop_
_entity.id
_entity.type
_entity.pdbx_description
1 polymer ?
#
loop_
_entity_poly.entity_id
_entity_poly.type
_entity_poly.pdbx_seq_one_letter_code
_entity_poly.pdbx_strand_id
1 'polypeptide(L)'
;MGKGFYFSPLFMLVFGLACKGPSSESSRRLVPSAAISFEQAFGVVSRSCFPCHNPQTLPEVIRRTRRLTDEEVGGEERLRLLAELENLYVSLKAGVPLNFVGKREIHAQFESMPGELYTMLEHGVMSPPWAPELMKAIGWPEALYQPLTPEKRVTLMLYAKPFSEKYLR
;
A
#
# COMPACT_ATOMS: atom_id res chain seq x y z
N MET A 1 35.40 -53.61 -24.09
CA MET A 1 36.52 -53.06 -24.90
C MET A 1 36.02 -51.73 -25.46
N GLY A 2 36.57 -50.55 -25.23
CA GLY A 2 37.83 -50.11 -24.67
C GLY A 2 38.24 -48.83 -25.43
N LYS A 3 38.43 -47.75 -24.68
CA LYS A 3 39.33 -46.61 -24.94
C LYS A 3 38.99 -45.61 -26.06
N GLY A 4 39.08 -44.34 -25.68
CA GLY A 4 39.16 -43.20 -26.59
C GLY A 4 39.21 -41.83 -25.91
N PHE A 5 39.88 -41.69 -24.76
CA PHE A 5 40.22 -40.38 -24.20
C PHE A 5 41.51 -39.88 -24.87
N TYR A 6 41.44 -38.76 -25.58
CA TYR A 6 42.64 -38.00 -25.95
C TYR A 6 42.78 -36.80 -25.03
N PHE A 7 43.73 -36.93 -24.11
CA PHE A 7 44.43 -35.85 -23.45
C PHE A 7 45.27 -35.08 -24.47
N SER A 8 45.30 -33.75 -24.35
CA SER A 8 46.43 -32.95 -24.82
C SER A 8 46.84 -31.98 -23.71
N PRO A 9 48.09 -32.06 -23.20
CA PRO A 9 48.65 -31.15 -22.22
C PRO A 9 49.70 -30.24 -22.87
N LEU A 10 49.54 -28.92 -22.77
CA LEU A 10 50.59 -27.88 -22.90
C LEU A 10 49.82 -26.54 -22.93
N PHE A 11 50.00 -25.59 -22.03
CA PHE A 11 51.24 -24.86 -21.84
C PHE A 11 51.24 -24.12 -20.48
N MET A 12 52.45 -23.96 -19.96
CA MET A 12 52.82 -23.32 -18.71
C MET A 12 52.43 -21.83 -18.59
N LEU A 13 52.05 -21.48 -17.36
CA LEU A 13 52.56 -20.37 -16.53
C LEU A 13 53.37 -19.26 -17.24
N VAL A 14 52.84 -18.03 -17.16
CA VAL A 14 53.66 -16.83 -16.94
C VAL A 14 53.04 -16.03 -15.79
N PHE A 15 53.87 -15.77 -14.77
CA PHE A 15 53.61 -14.91 -13.63
C PHE A 15 53.32 -13.46 -14.09
N GLY A 16 52.26 -12.86 -13.54
CA GLY A 16 52.00 -11.43 -13.60
C GLY A 16 51.64 -10.93 -12.21
N LEU A 17 52.52 -10.10 -11.65
CA LEU A 17 52.43 -9.46 -10.34
C LEU A 17 51.15 -8.63 -10.15
N ALA A 18 50.77 -8.54 -8.88
CA ALA A 18 49.67 -7.80 -8.31
C ALA A 18 49.53 -6.35 -8.80
N CYS A 19 48.29 -5.90 -8.93
CA CYS A 19 47.84 -4.55 -8.56
C CYS A 19 46.37 -4.61 -8.12
N LYS A 20 46.12 -4.24 -6.86
CA LYS A 20 44.81 -3.87 -6.33
C LYS A 20 44.13 -2.87 -7.27
N GLY A 21 43.05 -3.28 -7.93
CA GLY A 21 42.08 -2.40 -8.58
C GLY A 21 40.81 -2.33 -7.72
N PRO A 22 40.22 -1.14 -7.53
CA PRO A 22 39.31 -0.87 -6.41
C PRO A 22 38.00 -1.64 -6.53
N SER A 23 37.52 -2.03 -5.34
CA SER A 23 36.14 -2.45 -5.07
C SER A 23 35.19 -1.61 -5.90
N SER A 24 34.36 -2.26 -6.72
CA SER A 24 33.22 -1.64 -7.38
C SER A 24 32.19 -1.29 -6.32
N GLU A 25 32.51 -0.32 -5.47
CA GLU A 25 31.55 0.42 -4.68
C GLU A 25 30.87 1.36 -5.67
N SER A 26 29.98 0.76 -6.47
CA SER A 26 28.82 1.47 -7.01
C SER A 26 28.06 1.92 -5.77
N SER A 27 28.50 3.05 -5.20
CA SER A 27 27.71 3.94 -4.40
C SER A 27 26.45 4.17 -5.21
N ARG A 28 25.42 3.36 -4.91
CA ARG A 28 24.07 3.65 -5.34
C ARG A 28 23.82 5.01 -4.74
N ARG A 29 23.98 6.06 -5.54
CA ARG A 29 23.38 7.36 -5.24
C ARG A 29 21.94 7.00 -4.90
N LEU A 30 21.61 7.09 -3.62
CA LEU A 30 20.23 7.14 -3.17
C LEU A 30 19.67 8.33 -3.92
N VAL A 31 19.00 8.05 -5.03
CA VAL A 31 18.21 9.03 -5.75
C VAL A 31 17.34 9.65 -4.67
N PRO A 32 17.42 10.97 -4.43
CA PRO A 32 16.54 11.60 -3.46
C PRO A 32 15.14 11.22 -3.88
N SER A 33 14.48 10.37 -3.09
CA SER A 33 13.07 10.07 -3.28
C SER A 33 12.41 11.44 -3.36
N ALA A 34 11.74 11.75 -4.48
CA ALA A 34 11.00 13.00 -4.60
C ALA A 34 10.20 13.15 -3.31
N ALA A 35 10.40 14.25 -2.59
CA ALA A 35 9.78 14.44 -1.28
C ALA A 35 8.27 14.57 -1.52
N ILE A 36 7.55 13.47 -1.33
CA ILE A 36 6.09 13.48 -1.38
C ILE A 36 5.64 14.34 -0.20
N SER A 37 4.84 15.35 -0.48
CA SER A 37 4.26 16.19 0.57
C SER A 37 3.12 15.45 1.28
N PHE A 38 2.88 15.83 2.54
CA PHE A 38 1.70 15.33 3.27
C PHE A 38 0.40 15.56 2.48
N GLU A 39 0.29 16.68 1.76
CA GLU A 39 -0.93 17.03 1.05
C GLU A 39 -1.21 16.11 -0.14
N GLN A 40 -0.16 15.61 -0.78
CA GLN A 40 -0.28 14.58 -1.81
C GLN A 40 -0.72 13.25 -1.20
N ALA A 41 -0.10 12.82 -0.09
CA ALA A 41 -0.47 11.58 0.59
C ALA A 41 -1.91 11.62 1.13
N PHE A 42 -2.28 12.73 1.77
CA PHE A 42 -3.63 12.99 2.26
C PHE A 42 -4.66 12.99 1.12
N GLY A 43 -4.33 13.60 -0.03
CA GLY A 43 -5.20 13.60 -1.21
C GLY A 43 -5.53 12.19 -1.73
N VAL A 44 -4.57 11.26 -1.63
CA VAL A 44 -4.80 9.85 -1.98
C VAL A 44 -5.67 9.16 -0.93
N VAL A 45 -5.30 9.24 0.35
CA VAL A 45 -6.00 8.54 1.44
C VAL A 45 -7.45 9.01 1.58
N SER A 46 -7.67 10.32 1.51
CA SER A 46 -9.00 10.94 1.66
C SER A 46 -9.99 10.56 0.56
N ARG A 47 -9.51 10.17 -0.62
CA ARG A 47 -10.38 9.74 -1.73
C ARG A 47 -10.45 8.22 -1.87
N SER A 48 -9.48 7.48 -1.34
CA SER A 48 -9.42 6.02 -1.51
C SER A 48 -10.05 5.27 -0.33
N CYS A 49 -9.89 5.77 0.89
CA CYS A 49 -10.22 5.02 2.11
C CYS A 49 -11.37 5.64 2.93
N PHE A 50 -11.48 6.98 2.92
CA PHE A 50 -12.40 7.71 3.80
C PHE A 50 -13.87 7.35 3.66
N PRO A 51 -14.43 7.14 2.45
CA PRO A 51 -15.85 6.89 2.34
C PRO A 51 -16.34 5.78 3.28
N CYS A 52 -15.56 4.70 3.43
CA CYS A 52 -15.84 3.58 4.35
C CYS A 52 -15.29 3.75 5.78
N HIS A 53 -14.33 4.63 6.02
CA HIS A 53 -13.60 4.71 7.31
C HIS A 53 -13.72 6.07 8.02
N ASN A 54 -14.61 6.94 7.55
CA ASN A 54 -14.88 8.23 8.16
C ASN A 54 -16.28 8.23 8.79
N PRO A 55 -16.42 8.63 10.07
CA PRO A 55 -17.71 8.61 10.79
C PRO A 55 -18.77 9.53 10.18
N GLN A 56 -18.37 10.51 9.36
CA GLN A 56 -19.27 11.43 8.66
C GLN A 56 -19.85 10.83 7.37
N THR A 57 -19.09 9.99 6.66
CA THR A 57 -19.49 9.42 5.36
C THR A 57 -20.01 7.99 5.48
N LEU A 58 -19.49 7.20 6.41
CA LEU A 58 -19.86 5.80 6.58
C LEU A 58 -21.37 5.57 6.78
N PRO A 59 -22.13 6.40 7.55
CA PRO A 59 -23.57 6.25 7.65
C PRO A 59 -24.29 6.32 6.30
N GLU A 60 -23.81 7.18 5.40
CA GLU A 60 -24.36 7.32 4.06
C GLU A 60 -23.99 6.14 3.16
N VAL A 61 -22.76 5.63 3.27
CA VAL A 61 -22.36 4.38 2.58
C VAL A 61 -23.28 3.23 3.00
N ILE A 62 -23.45 3.00 4.30
CA ILE A 62 -24.36 1.96 4.84
C ILE A 62 -25.78 2.16 4.29
N ARG A 63 -26.31 3.38 4.36
CA ARG A 63 -27.67 3.69 3.88
C ARG A 63 -27.85 3.35 2.41
N ARG A 64 -26.87 3.64 1.55
CA ARG A 64 -26.94 3.34 0.13
C ARG A 64 -26.75 1.85 -0.14
N THR A 65 -25.83 1.18 0.55
CA THR A 65 -25.65 -0.28 0.43
C THR A 65 -26.94 -1.04 0.78
N ARG A 66 -27.70 -0.58 1.78
CA ARG A 66 -29.01 -1.18 2.14
C ARG A 66 -30.08 -1.05 1.05
N ARG A 67 -29.91 -0.14 0.09
CA ARG A 67 -30.86 0.08 -1.02
C ARG A 67 -30.54 -0.74 -2.25
N LEU A 68 -29.36 -1.36 -2.29
CA LEU A 68 -28.97 -2.25 -3.39
C LEU A 68 -29.87 -3.47 -3.38
N THR A 69 -30.32 -3.86 -4.56
CA THR A 69 -31.06 -5.09 -4.85
C THR A 69 -30.11 -6.29 -4.93
N ASP A 70 -30.67 -7.51 -4.91
CA ASP A 70 -29.86 -8.74 -5.02
C ASP A 70 -29.25 -8.89 -6.43
N GLU A 71 -29.83 -8.23 -7.44
CA GLU A 71 -29.30 -8.18 -8.80
C GLU A 71 -28.10 -7.24 -8.94
N GLU A 72 -28.00 -6.19 -8.12
CA GLU A 72 -26.90 -5.21 -8.17
C GLU A 72 -25.64 -5.71 -7.47
N VAL A 73 -25.83 -6.36 -6.32
CA VAL A 73 -24.78 -7.06 -5.56
C VAL A 73 -25.42 -8.32 -5.04
N GLY A 74 -24.84 -9.47 -5.34
CA GLY A 74 -25.40 -10.77 -4.95
C GLY A 74 -25.83 -10.78 -3.49
N GLY A 75 -27.03 -11.28 -3.18
CA GLY A 75 -27.66 -11.09 -1.88
C GLY A 75 -26.79 -11.47 -0.68
N GLU A 76 -26.07 -12.60 -0.75
CA GLU A 76 -25.13 -13.02 0.30
C GLU A 76 -23.94 -12.07 0.45
N GLU A 77 -23.40 -11.57 -0.67
CA GLU A 77 -22.30 -10.60 -0.67
C GLU A 77 -22.76 -9.25 -0.09
N ARG A 78 -23.96 -8.78 -0.47
CA ARG A 78 -24.54 -7.56 0.07
C ARG A 78 -24.70 -7.63 1.59
N LEU A 79 -25.22 -8.74 2.11
CA LEU A 79 -25.39 -8.96 3.55
C LEU A 79 -24.06 -8.98 4.29
N ARG A 80 -23.05 -9.65 3.72
CA ARG A 80 -21.68 -9.65 4.26
C ARG A 80 -21.09 -8.23 4.31
N LEU A 81 -21.19 -7.48 3.21
CA LEU A 81 -20.68 -6.11 3.14
C LEU A 81 -21.38 -5.18 4.14
N LEU A 82 -22.70 -5.32 4.31
CA LEU A 82 -23.46 -4.57 5.31
C LEU A 82 -22.95 -4.87 6.73
N ALA A 83 -22.75 -6.14 7.07
CA ALA A 83 -22.22 -6.52 8.38
C ALA A 83 -20.82 -5.94 8.62
N GLU A 84 -19.93 -5.98 7.61
CA GLU A 84 -18.60 -5.36 7.69
C GLU A 84 -18.66 -3.84 7.91
N LEU A 85 -19.50 -3.13 7.16
CA LEU A 85 -19.67 -1.67 7.30
C LEU A 85 -20.28 -1.28 8.65
N GLU A 86 -21.25 -2.05 9.14
CA GLU A 86 -21.87 -1.81 10.46
C GLU A 86 -20.88 -2.06 11.60
N ASN A 87 -20.06 -3.11 11.49
CA ASN A 87 -18.97 -3.36 12.44
C ASN A 87 -17.96 -2.21 12.48
N LEU A 88 -17.56 -1.68 11.30
CA LEU A 88 -16.71 -0.49 11.22
C LEU A 88 -17.37 0.71 11.92
N TYR A 89 -18.67 0.92 11.72
CA TYR A 89 -19.40 2.02 12.36
C TYR A 89 -19.45 1.89 13.89
N VAL A 90 -19.67 0.68 14.41
CA VAL A 90 -19.64 0.40 15.86
C VAL A 90 -18.25 0.68 16.43
N SER A 91 -17.19 0.20 15.78
CA SER A 91 -15.81 0.47 16.20
C SER A 91 -15.48 1.97 16.21
N LEU A 92 -15.89 2.72 15.18
CA LEU A 92 -15.73 4.18 15.15
C LEU A 92 -16.44 4.87 16.32
N LYS A 93 -17.66 4.44 16.65
CA LYS A 93 -18.43 4.98 17.79
C LYS A 93 -17.81 4.65 19.14
N ALA A 94 -17.14 3.51 19.25
CA ALA A 94 -16.40 3.11 20.44
C ALA A 94 -15.05 3.84 20.59
N GLY A 95 -14.68 4.73 19.67
CA GLY A 95 -13.41 5.44 19.70
C GLY A 95 -12.21 4.55 19.36
N VAL A 96 -12.46 3.38 18.76
CA VAL A 96 -11.38 2.56 18.20
C VAL A 96 -10.74 3.38 17.08
N PRO A 97 -9.40 3.53 17.07
CA PRO A 97 -8.69 4.22 16.00
C PRO A 97 -8.79 3.37 14.73
N LEU A 98 -9.91 3.47 14.02
CA LEU A 98 -9.99 3.05 12.63
C LEU A 98 -9.32 4.17 11.83
N ASN A 99 -8.14 3.82 11.32
CA ASN A 99 -7.04 4.56 10.68
C ASN A 99 -7.24 5.90 9.93
N PHE A 100 -8.41 6.54 9.86
CA PHE A 100 -8.66 7.65 8.93
C PHE A 100 -9.60 8.74 9.44
N VAL A 101 -9.47 9.14 10.70
CA VAL A 101 -10.33 10.17 11.31
C VAL A 101 -9.77 11.57 11.04
N GLY A 102 -9.95 12.15 9.85
CA GLY A 102 -9.59 13.56 9.61
C GLY A 102 -8.11 13.85 9.36
N LYS A 103 -7.80 15.09 8.94
CA LYS A 103 -6.46 15.49 8.45
C LYS A 103 -5.38 15.40 9.53
N ARG A 104 -5.69 15.75 10.80
CA ARG A 104 -4.68 15.78 11.87
C ARG A 104 -4.31 14.39 12.36
N GLU A 105 -5.29 13.50 12.46
CA GLU A 105 -5.15 12.17 12.99
C GLU A 105 -4.41 11.28 12.00
N ILE A 106 -4.65 11.49 10.70
CA ILE A 106 -3.87 10.82 9.65
C ILE A 106 -2.43 11.29 9.67
N HIS A 107 -2.18 12.59 9.81
CA HIS A 107 -0.82 13.09 9.99
C HIS A 107 -0.15 12.43 11.20
N ALA A 108 -0.82 12.43 12.35
CA ALA A 108 -0.33 11.81 13.57
C ALA A 108 -0.08 10.30 13.40
N GLN A 109 -0.90 9.60 12.62
CA GLN A 109 -0.75 8.16 12.35
C GLN A 109 0.42 7.86 11.40
N PHE A 110 0.61 8.69 10.37
CA PHE A 110 1.80 8.63 9.53
C PHE A 110 3.08 8.84 10.36
N GLU A 111 3.03 9.72 11.37
CA GLU A 111 4.17 10.00 12.24
C GLU A 111 4.38 8.94 13.34
N SER A 112 3.32 8.33 13.85
CA SER A 112 3.38 7.41 15.00
C SER A 112 3.67 5.96 14.63
N MET A 113 3.25 5.51 13.43
CA MET A 113 3.36 4.11 13.01
C MET A 113 3.93 3.94 11.59
N PRO A 114 5.09 4.54 11.28
CA PRO A 114 5.52 4.62 9.89
C PRO A 114 6.02 3.30 9.31
N GLY A 115 6.65 2.44 10.13
CA GLY A 115 7.07 1.10 9.70
C GLY A 115 5.88 0.18 9.40
N GLU A 116 4.85 0.22 10.25
CA GLU A 116 3.64 -0.58 10.06
C GLU A 116 2.85 -0.12 8.83
N LEU A 117 2.68 1.20 8.65
CA LEU A 117 2.00 1.72 7.47
C LEU A 117 2.76 1.41 6.17
N TYR A 118 4.08 1.51 6.17
CA TYR A 118 4.90 1.10 5.02
C TYR A 118 4.72 -0.39 4.72
N THR A 119 4.74 -1.24 5.75
CA THR A 119 4.54 -2.69 5.63
C THR A 119 3.14 -3.02 5.11
N MET A 120 2.10 -2.36 5.61
CA MET A 120 0.73 -2.51 5.10
C MET A 120 0.61 -2.12 3.63
N LEU A 121 1.24 -1.00 3.24
CA LEU A 121 1.28 -0.53 1.86
C LEU A 121 2.01 -1.51 0.94
N GLU A 122 3.15 -2.05 1.38
CA GLU A 122 3.92 -3.05 0.64
C GLU A 122 3.11 -4.32 0.38
N HIS A 123 2.38 -4.80 1.39
CA HIS A 123 1.52 -5.97 1.29
C HIS A 123 0.16 -5.69 0.62
N GLY A 124 -0.11 -4.45 0.19
CA GLY A 124 -1.37 -4.09 -0.46
C GLY A 124 -2.58 -4.05 0.48
N VAL A 125 -2.36 -3.96 1.78
CA VAL A 125 -3.41 -3.90 2.81
C VAL A 125 -3.89 -2.45 2.95
N MET A 126 -4.58 -1.91 1.93
CA MET A 126 -5.39 -0.69 2.10
C MET A 126 -6.51 -0.54 1.07
N SER A 127 -7.62 0.01 1.58
CA SER A 127 -9.00 -0.12 1.11
C SER A 127 -9.42 -1.59 0.96
N PRO A 128 -10.56 -2.00 1.55
CA PRO A 128 -11.07 -3.34 1.32
C PRO A 128 -11.18 -3.59 -0.19
N PRO A 129 -10.80 -4.79 -0.69
CA PRO A 129 -10.78 -5.07 -2.12
C PRO A 129 -12.15 -4.91 -2.78
N TRP A 130 -13.23 -4.97 -1.99
CA TRP A 130 -14.62 -4.75 -2.43
C TRP A 130 -15.02 -3.26 -2.56
N ALA A 131 -14.20 -2.33 -2.07
CA ALA A 131 -14.56 -0.92 -2.01
C ALA A 131 -14.82 -0.30 -3.40
N PRO A 132 -14.01 -0.56 -4.45
CA PRO A 132 -14.26 0.03 -5.77
C PRO A 132 -15.61 -0.36 -6.36
N GLU A 133 -15.93 -1.65 -6.31
CA GLU A 133 -17.17 -2.23 -6.83
C GLU A 133 -18.37 -1.72 -6.05
N LEU A 134 -18.27 -1.71 -4.70
CA LEU A 134 -19.33 -1.18 -3.86
C LEU A 134 -19.59 0.30 -4.13
N MET A 135 -18.55 1.13 -4.19
CA MET A 135 -18.69 2.58 -4.42
C MET A 135 -19.35 2.87 -5.76
N LYS A 136 -19.04 2.07 -6.78
CA LYS A 136 -19.71 2.12 -8.08
C LYS A 136 -21.17 1.72 -7.96
N ALA A 137 -21.47 0.59 -7.31
CA ALA A 137 -22.84 0.08 -7.14
C ALA A 137 -23.74 1.08 -6.41
N ILE A 138 -23.26 1.72 -5.34
CA ILE A 138 -24.02 2.71 -4.57
C ILE A 138 -24.07 4.11 -5.22
N GLY A 139 -23.48 4.28 -6.41
CA GLY A 139 -23.40 5.56 -7.10
C GLY A 139 -22.68 6.63 -6.27
N TRP A 140 -21.59 6.28 -5.58
CA TRP A 140 -20.81 7.25 -4.82
C TRP A 140 -20.16 8.27 -5.77
N PRO A 141 -20.15 9.58 -5.44
CA PRO A 141 -19.59 10.58 -6.35
C PRO A 141 -18.12 10.32 -6.65
N GLU A 142 -17.75 10.21 -7.93
CA GLU A 142 -16.36 9.97 -8.38
C GLU A 142 -15.40 11.09 -7.95
N ALA A 143 -15.92 12.32 -7.81
CA ALA A 143 -15.15 13.43 -7.25
C ALA A 143 -14.71 13.18 -5.78
N LEU A 144 -15.44 12.32 -5.06
CA LEU A 144 -15.25 12.00 -3.64
C LEU A 144 -14.66 10.61 -3.40
N TYR A 145 -14.68 9.71 -4.40
CA TYR A 145 -14.04 8.41 -4.32
C TYR A 145 -13.16 8.15 -5.54
N GLN A 146 -11.91 7.81 -5.27
CA GLN A 146 -11.01 7.32 -6.28
C GLN A 146 -10.30 6.07 -5.76
N PRO A 147 -10.36 4.94 -6.47
CA PRO A 147 -9.66 3.73 -6.06
C PRO A 147 -8.16 3.95 -5.83
N LEU A 148 -7.60 3.15 -4.93
CA LEU A 148 -6.16 3.09 -4.68
C LEU A 148 -5.49 2.32 -5.82
N THR A 149 -4.93 3.05 -6.79
CA THR A 149 -4.17 2.45 -7.90
C THR A 149 -2.74 2.08 -7.47
N PRO A 150 -2.01 1.24 -8.23
CA PRO A 150 -0.61 0.95 -7.96
C PRO A 150 0.27 2.21 -7.81
N GLU A 151 0.05 3.23 -8.64
CA GLU A 151 0.81 4.48 -8.62
C GLU A 151 0.53 5.30 -7.35
N LYS A 152 -0.74 5.34 -6.94
CA LYS A 152 -1.16 6.00 -5.69
C LYS A 152 -0.60 5.26 -4.47
N ARG A 153 -0.55 3.93 -4.50
CA ARG A 153 0.10 3.13 -3.46
C ARG A 153 1.59 3.43 -3.38
N VAL A 154 2.30 3.49 -4.50
CA VAL A 154 3.72 3.90 -4.54
C VAL A 154 3.90 5.30 -3.96
N THR A 155 3.00 6.24 -4.28
CA THR A 155 3.03 7.60 -3.71
C THR A 155 2.96 7.57 -2.18
N LEU A 156 2.07 6.76 -1.61
CA LEU A 156 1.96 6.58 -0.15
C LEU A 156 3.20 5.90 0.44
N MET A 157 3.77 4.90 -0.24
CA MET A 157 5.00 4.23 0.20
C MET A 157 6.19 5.21 0.25
N LEU A 158 6.36 6.03 -0.79
CA LEU A 158 7.42 7.04 -0.85
C LEU A 158 7.25 8.10 0.23
N TYR A 159 6.01 8.44 0.60
CA TYR A 159 5.73 9.32 1.72
C TYR A 159 6.06 8.67 3.08
N ALA A 160 5.69 7.40 3.29
CA ALA A 160 5.90 6.70 4.56
C ALA A 160 7.37 6.30 4.81
N LYS A 161 8.14 6.05 3.75
CA LYS A 161 9.50 5.50 3.81
C LYS A 161 10.49 6.27 4.71
N PRO A 162 10.61 7.61 4.64
CA PRO A 162 11.56 8.34 5.50
C PRO A 162 11.26 8.17 6.99
N PHE A 163 9.97 8.05 7.33
CA PHE A 163 9.55 7.83 8.69
C PHE A 163 9.84 6.38 9.12
N SER A 164 9.72 5.37 8.24
CA SER A 164 10.01 3.97 8.59
C SER A 164 11.50 3.72 8.81
N GLU A 165 12.36 4.33 8.00
CA GLU A 165 13.83 4.23 8.13
C GLU A 165 14.34 4.74 9.50
N LYS A 166 13.61 5.65 10.15
CA LYS A 166 13.92 6.12 11.52
C LYS A 166 13.84 5.01 12.57
N TYR A 167 13.02 3.98 12.35
CA TYR A 167 12.75 2.90 13.31
C TYR A 167 13.45 1.58 12.96
N LEU A 168 14.16 1.52 11.83
CA LEU A 168 15.00 0.39 11.42
C LEU A 168 16.45 0.53 11.90
N ARG A 169 16.75 1.52 12.76
CA ARG A 169 18.07 1.77 13.34
C ARG A 169 18.14 1.34 14.80
#